data_AF-A0A6L5G3P2-F1
#
_entry.id   AF-A0A6L5G3P2-F1
#
_cell.length_a   1.000
_cell.length_b   1.000
_cell.length_c   1.000
_cell.angle_alpha   90.00
_cell.angle_beta   90.00
_cell.angle_gamma   90.00
#
_symmetry.space_group_name_H-M   'P 1'
#
loop_
_entity.id
_entity.type
_entity.pdbx_description
1 polymer ?
#
loop_
_entity_poly.entity_id
_entity_poly.type
_entity_poly.pdbx_seq_one_letter_code
_entity_poly.pdbx_strand_id
1 'polypeptide(L)'
;MDVAQHIKVIGQEGKLLVEAAELAGLDVDIETCPGWTMRDLVRHLSEIHLWAAAHVALRATKMWVDDLAELTASWPDLGVFWPADDELPDHYLRTNANLV
;
A
#
# COMPACT_ATOMS: atom_id res chain seq x y z
N MET A 1 20.85 6.96 -11.24
CA MET A 1 19.63 6.66 -10.47
C MET A 1 20.04 5.60 -9.44
N ASP A 2 19.92 5.90 -8.16
CA ASP A 2 20.32 4.97 -7.10
C ASP A 2 19.07 4.22 -6.59
N VAL A 3 18.89 2.99 -7.09
CA VAL A 3 17.75 2.13 -6.73
C VAL A 3 17.74 1.84 -5.22
N ALA A 4 18.90 1.67 -4.60
CA ALA A 4 18.98 1.41 -3.16
C ALA A 4 18.53 2.63 -2.34
N GLN A 5 18.84 3.85 -2.81
CA GLN A 5 18.32 5.07 -2.20
C GLN A 5 16.79 5.15 -2.31
N HIS A 6 16.20 4.83 -3.46
CA HIS A 6 14.74 4.84 -3.62
C HIS A 6 14.04 3.82 -2.72
N ILE A 7 14.58 2.60 -2.62
CA ILE A 7 14.08 1.56 -1.71
C ILE A 7 14.10 2.06 -0.25
N LYS A 8 15.21 2.66 0.17
CA LYS A 8 15.33 3.24 1.51
C LYS A 8 14.25 4.29 1.79
N VAL A 9 13.99 5.19 0.83
CA VAL A 9 12.95 6.23 0.96
C VAL A 9 11.57 5.58 1.09
N ILE A 10 11.24 4.59 0.28
CA ILE A 10 9.95 3.87 0.35
C ILE A 10 9.72 3.27 1.75
N GLY A 11 10.75 2.66 2.35
CA GLY A 11 10.65 2.09 3.69
C GLY A 11 10.57 3.13 4.81
N GLN A 12 11.15 4.32 4.61
CA GLN A 12 11.06 5.42 5.56
C GLN A 12 9.67 6.09 5.51
N GLU A 13 9.21 6.45 4.31
CA GLU A 13 7.91 7.09 4.10
C GLU A 13 6.75 6.18 4.50
N GLY A 14 6.87 4.85 4.31
CA GLY A 14 5.86 3.92 4.80
C GLY A 14 5.67 3.96 6.32
N LYS A 15 6.76 4.07 7.09
CA LYS A 15 6.66 4.20 8.55
C LYS A 15 6.04 5.54 8.97
N LEU A 16 6.40 6.62 8.28
CA LEU A 16 5.84 7.95 8.53
C LEU A 16 4.34 8.01 8.22
N LEU A 17 3.87 7.31 7.18
CA LEU A 17 2.45 7.22 6.89
C LEU A 17 1.68 6.56 8.04
N VAL A 18 2.19 5.44 8.57
CA VAL A 18 1.54 4.76 9.70
C VAL A 18 1.52 5.64 10.94
N GLU A 19 2.63 6.28 11.28
CA GLU A 19 2.70 7.21 12.41
C GLU A 19 1.68 8.35 12.26
N ALA A 20 1.53 8.91 11.04
CA ALA A 20 0.54 9.93 10.75
C ALA A 20 -0.91 9.40 10.86
N ALA A 21 -1.17 8.18 10.40
CA ALA A 21 -2.49 7.55 10.47
C ALA A 21 -2.91 7.25 11.92
N GLU A 22 -1.98 6.76 12.74
CA GLU A 22 -2.19 6.50 14.16
C GLU A 22 -2.44 7.79 14.95
N LEU A 23 -1.69 8.86 14.63
CA LEU A 23 -1.82 10.15 15.30
C LEU A 23 -3.12 10.89 14.94
N ALA A 24 -3.47 10.92 13.65
CA ALA A 24 -4.62 11.68 13.16
C ALA A 24 -5.94 10.91 13.26
N GLY A 25 -5.88 9.57 13.30
CA GLY A 25 -7.04 8.69 13.21
C GLY A 25 -7.48 8.44 11.76
N LEU A 26 -8.12 7.29 11.56
CA LEU A 26 -8.46 6.79 10.22
C LEU A 26 -9.61 7.54 9.52
N ASP A 27 -10.43 8.28 10.27
CA ASP A 27 -11.60 8.98 9.73
C ASP A 27 -11.31 10.45 9.36
N VAL A 28 -10.05 10.91 9.46
CA VAL A 28 -9.68 12.29 9.08
C VAL A 28 -9.72 12.44 7.55
N ASP A 29 -10.29 13.55 7.08
CA ASP A 29 -10.29 13.89 5.66
C ASP A 29 -8.89 14.26 5.16
N ILE A 30 -8.55 13.84 3.94
CA ILE A 30 -7.26 14.13 3.30
C ILE A 30 -7.43 15.27 2.29
N GLU A 31 -6.91 16.46 2.61
CA GLU A 31 -7.06 17.67 1.78
C GLU A 31 -6.55 17.47 0.34
N THR A 32 -5.44 16.76 0.18
CA THR A 32 -4.84 16.48 -1.15
C THR A 32 -5.58 15.41 -1.94
N CYS A 33 -6.49 14.67 -1.29
CA CYS A 33 -7.33 13.63 -1.90
C CYS A 33 -8.80 13.89 -1.54
N PRO A 34 -9.46 14.89 -2.16
CA PRO A 34 -10.83 15.27 -1.78
C PRO A 34 -11.81 14.10 -1.80
N GLY A 35 -12.55 13.93 -0.69
CA GLY A 35 -13.51 12.85 -0.51
C GLY A 35 -12.91 11.54 0.02
N TRP A 36 -11.61 11.51 0.32
CA TRP A 36 -10.94 10.38 0.95
C TRP A 36 -10.67 10.64 2.42
N THR A 37 -10.83 9.60 3.22
CA THR A 37 -10.34 9.56 4.60
C THR A 37 -8.91 8.99 4.65
N MET A 38 -8.21 9.14 5.79
CA MET A 38 -6.92 8.49 6.03
C MET A 38 -7.02 6.97 5.83
N ARG A 39 -8.13 6.35 6.21
CA ARG A 39 -8.44 4.96 5.93
C ARG A 39 -8.38 4.63 4.45
N ASP A 40 -9.03 5.45 3.61
CA ASP A 40 -9.04 5.25 2.16
C ASP A 40 -7.64 5.40 1.58
N LEU A 41 -6.87 6.37 2.09
CA LEU A 41 -5.47 6.56 1.69
C LEU A 41 -4.58 5.37 2.05
N VAL A 42 -4.65 4.86 3.29
CA VAL A 42 -3.86 3.70 3.74
C VAL A 42 -4.24 2.43 2.97
N ARG A 43 -5.53 2.23 2.73
CA ARG A 43 -6.05 1.15 1.88
C ARG A 43 -5.47 1.24 0.49
N HIS A 44 -5.62 2.38 -0.18
CA HIS A 44 -5.11 2.57 -1.53
C HIS A 44 -3.60 2.36 -1.64
N LEU A 45 -2.80 2.90 -0.72
CA LEU A 45 -1.35 2.71 -0.76
C LEU A 45 -0.94 1.25 -0.49
N SER A 46 -1.74 0.49 0.26
CA SER A 46 -1.57 -0.96 0.39
C SER A 46 -1.74 -1.66 -0.97
N GLU A 47 -2.76 -1.28 -1.76
CA GLU A 47 -2.98 -1.80 -3.12
C GLU A 47 -1.81 -1.46 -4.05
N ILE A 48 -1.32 -0.21 -4.01
CA ILE A 48 -0.20 0.23 -4.85
C ILE A 48 1.09 -0.52 -4.50
N HIS A 49 1.35 -0.77 -3.22
CA HIS A 49 2.53 -1.53 -2.81
C HIS A 49 2.46 -2.99 -3.24
N LEU A 50 1.28 -3.61 -3.15
CA LEU A 50 1.06 -4.95 -3.69
C LEU A 50 1.27 -4.96 -5.20
N TRP A 51 0.60 -4.06 -5.94
CA TRP A 51 0.78 -3.93 -7.38
C TRP A 51 2.27 -3.82 -7.76
N ALA A 52 3.03 -2.94 -7.11
CA ALA A 52 4.45 -2.74 -7.41
C ALA A 52 5.28 -4.01 -7.13
N ALA A 53 5.06 -4.67 -5.99
CA ALA A 53 5.77 -5.90 -5.66
C ALA A 53 5.47 -7.03 -6.66
N ALA A 54 4.26 -7.08 -7.22
CA ALA A 54 3.83 -8.15 -8.14
C ALA A 54 4.53 -7.97 -9.48
N HIS A 55 4.67 -6.72 -9.93
CA HIS A 55 5.37 -6.41 -11.17
C HIS A 55 6.83 -6.86 -11.10
N VAL A 56 7.49 -6.65 -9.96
CA VAL A 56 8.88 -7.08 -9.74
C VAL A 56 8.96 -8.61 -9.65
N ALA A 57 8.13 -9.23 -8.81
CA ALA A 57 8.17 -10.67 -8.57
C ALA A 57 7.86 -11.49 -9.83
N LEU A 58 6.88 -11.05 -10.62
CA LEU A 58 6.41 -11.73 -11.83
C LEU A 58 7.15 -11.28 -13.10
N ARG A 59 8.05 -10.30 -13.01
CA ARG A 59 8.70 -9.67 -14.17
C ARG A 59 7.68 -9.21 -15.20
N ALA A 60 6.62 -8.57 -14.72
CA ALA A 60 5.49 -8.18 -15.54
C ALA A 60 5.94 -7.30 -16.72
N THR A 61 5.42 -7.60 -17.90
CA THR A 61 5.70 -6.84 -19.14
C THR A 61 4.60 -5.85 -19.49
N LYS A 62 3.50 -5.85 -18.72
CA LYS A 62 2.42 -4.87 -18.78
C LYS A 62 2.36 -4.09 -17.46
N MET A 63 2.04 -2.80 -17.52
CA MET A 63 1.99 -1.89 -16.37
C MET A 63 0.68 -2.03 -15.57
N TRP A 64 -0.40 -2.41 -16.24
CA TRP A 64 -1.71 -2.52 -15.63
C TRP A 64 -2.22 -3.94 -15.79
N VAL A 65 -2.85 -4.43 -14.74
CA VAL A 65 -3.73 -5.59 -14.83
C VAL A 65 -4.99 -5.20 -15.58
N ASP A 66 -5.59 -6.16 -16.29
CA ASP A 66 -6.85 -5.92 -16.97
C ASP A 66 -8.04 -6.01 -15.99
N ASP A 67 -7.84 -6.66 -14.84
CA ASP A 67 -8.82 -6.84 -13.76
C ASP A 67 -8.13 -6.77 -12.38
N LEU A 68 -8.79 -6.16 -11.39
CA LEU A 68 -8.32 -6.10 -10.00
C LEU A 68 -8.11 -7.52 -9.40
N ALA A 69 -8.87 -8.51 -9.86
CA ALA A 69 -8.70 -9.92 -9.52
C ALA A 69 -7.35 -10.52 -9.99
N GLU A 70 -6.68 -9.93 -10.99
CA GLU A 70 -5.32 -10.35 -11.37
C GLU A 70 -4.28 -9.93 -10.32
N LEU A 71 -4.52 -8.84 -9.56
CA LEU A 71 -3.64 -8.44 -8.45
C LEU A 71 -3.77 -9.39 -7.26
N THR A 72 -4.98 -9.89 -7.01
CA THR A 72 -5.26 -10.79 -5.88
C THR A 72 -4.77 -12.21 -6.11
N ALA A 73 -4.50 -12.62 -7.35
CA ALA A 73 -3.95 -13.93 -7.69
C ALA A 73 -2.56 -14.20 -7.07
N SER A 74 -1.77 -13.15 -6.82
CA SER A 74 -0.41 -13.27 -6.25
C SER A 74 -0.38 -13.21 -4.72
N TRP A 75 -1.37 -12.56 -4.11
CA TRP A 75 -1.56 -12.51 -2.66
C TRP A 75 -3.03 -12.65 -2.30
N PRO A 76 -3.57 -13.87 -2.37
CA PRO A 76 -4.96 -14.11 -2.03
C PRO A 76 -5.28 -13.63 -0.61
N ASP A 77 -4.33 -13.74 0.33
CA ASP A 77 -4.49 -13.29 1.72
C ASP A 77 -4.57 -11.76 1.89
N LEU A 78 -4.13 -10.99 0.88
CA LEU A 78 -4.17 -9.53 0.85
C LEU A 78 -5.21 -8.99 -0.15
N GLY A 79 -5.84 -9.88 -0.92
CA GLY A 79 -6.89 -9.59 -1.90
C GLY A 79 -8.31 -9.83 -1.40
N VAL A 80 -8.50 -10.15 -0.11
CA VAL A 80 -9.82 -10.26 0.54
C VAL A 80 -10.05 -9.01 1.40
N PHE A 81 -11.34 -8.71 1.68
CA PHE A 81 -11.85 -7.56 2.44
C PHE A 81 -10.87 -7.00 3.47
N TRP A 82 -10.72 -5.67 3.46
CA TRP A 82 -9.84 -4.91 4.35
C TRP A 82 -9.89 -5.44 5.78
N PRO A 83 -8.73 -5.53 6.46
CA PRO A 83 -8.71 -5.95 7.85
C PRO A 83 -9.50 -4.95 8.71
N ALA A 84 -9.71 -5.31 9.98
CA ALA A 84 -10.27 -4.35 10.92
C ALA A 84 -9.38 -3.10 10.99
N ASP A 85 -9.98 -1.98 11.36
CA ASP A 85 -9.32 -0.68 11.33
C ASP A 85 -8.09 -0.60 12.23
N ASP A 86 -8.14 -1.27 13.36
CA ASP A 86 -7.02 -1.41 14.30
C ASP A 86 -5.86 -2.23 13.72
N GLU A 87 -6.12 -3.07 12.73
CA GLU A 87 -5.10 -3.88 12.04
C GLU A 87 -4.63 -3.26 10.72
N LEU A 88 -5.28 -2.18 10.24
CA LEU A 88 -5.02 -1.59 8.94
C LEU A 88 -3.60 -0.98 8.80
N PRO A 89 -3.05 -0.25 9.80
CA PRO A 89 -1.67 0.26 9.69
C PRO A 89 -0.62 -0.85 9.61
N ASP A 90 -0.80 -1.92 10.40
CA ASP A 90 0.06 -3.10 10.36
C ASP A 90 -0.05 -3.86 9.03
N HIS A 91 -1.26 -3.97 8.49
CA HIS A 91 -1.48 -4.53 7.16
C HIS A 91 -0.73 -3.73 6.10
N TYR A 92 -0.80 -2.40 6.14
CA TYR A 92 -0.05 -1.56 5.23
C TYR A 92 1.47 -1.79 5.33
N LEU A 93 2.04 -1.87 6.53
CA LEU A 93 3.48 -2.15 6.69
C LEU A 93 3.89 -3.51 6.11
N ARG A 94 3.03 -4.53 6.23
CA ARG A 94 3.28 -5.83 5.58
C ARG A 94 3.31 -5.73 4.06
N THR A 95 2.46 -4.90 3.45
CA THR A 95 2.52 -4.66 2.00
C THR A 95 3.79 -3.91 1.59
N ASN A 96 4.14 -2.85 2.33
CA ASN A 96 5.36 -2.05 2.13
C ASN A 96 6.64 -2.90 2.24
N ALA A 97 6.69 -3.84 3.18
CA ALA A 97 7.82 -4.75 3.39
C ALA A 97 8.17 -5.61 2.15
N ASN A 98 7.24 -5.80 1.21
CA ASN A 98 7.52 -6.52 -0.04
C ASN A 98 8.33 -5.68 -1.04
N LEU A 99 8.49 -4.38 -0.80
CA LEU A 99 9.23 -3.46 -1.66
C LEU A 99 10.63 -3.11 -1.13
N VAL A 100 10.97 -3.49 0.11
CA VAL A 100 12.13 -2.95 0.84
C VAL A 100 13.10 -3.98 1.39
#